data_AF-A0A524FEK4-F1
#
_entry.id   AF-A0A524FEK4-F1
#
_cell.length_a   1.000
_cell.length_b   1.000
_cell.length_c   1.000
_cell.angle_alpha   90.00
_cell.angle_beta   90.00
_cell.angle_gamma   90.00
#
_symmetry.space_group_name_H-M   'P 1'
#
loop_
_entity.id
_entity.type
_entity.pdbx_description
1 polymer ?
#
loop_
_entity_poly.entity_id
_entity_poly.type
_entity_poly.pdbx_seq_one_letter_code
_entity_poly.pdbx_strand_id
1 'polypeptide(L)'
;MANNISIEEKLTTNELFTPLQNNLVKILEKSGPLTRNQLVKQLGTPRTTIYDNLLKLQKRRVLEKYTRSNGKRGRPLVFWKLK
;
A
#
# COMPACT_ATOMS: atom_id res chain seq x y z
N MET A 1 5.74 -18.89 -23.29
CA MET A 1 6.65 -18.39 -22.23
C MET A 1 6.03 -17.10 -21.74
N ALA A 2 5.78 -16.99 -20.43
CA ALA A 2 4.95 -15.94 -19.86
C ALA A 2 5.52 -14.54 -20.12
N ASN A 3 4.66 -13.62 -20.55
CA ASN A 3 5.01 -12.24 -20.83
C ASN A 3 5.49 -11.54 -19.55
N ASN A 4 6.79 -11.23 -19.51
CA ASN A 4 7.39 -10.29 -18.56
C ASN A 4 6.99 -8.86 -18.98
N ILE A 5 5.70 -8.52 -18.86
CA ILE A 5 5.26 -7.13 -18.96
C ILE A 5 5.57 -6.51 -17.60
N SER A 6 6.65 -5.73 -17.60
CA SER A 6 7.20 -4.99 -16.47
C SER A 6 6.08 -4.23 -15.75
N ILE A 7 5.99 -4.40 -14.44
CA ILE A 7 5.06 -3.67 -13.55
C ILE A 7 5.15 -2.15 -13.79
N GLU A 8 6.31 -1.67 -14.25
CA GLU A 8 6.61 -0.30 -14.69
C GLU A 8 5.72 0.21 -15.85
N GLU A 9 5.33 -0.64 -16.80
CA GLU A 9 4.48 -0.24 -17.95
C GLU A 9 3.01 -0.06 -17.56
N LYS A 10 2.55 -0.65 -16.45
CA LYS A 10 1.15 -0.49 -15.98
C LYS A 10 0.91 0.76 -15.15
N LEU A 11 1.95 1.30 -14.50
CA LEU A 11 1.84 2.54 -13.73
C LEU A 11 1.82 3.79 -14.63
N THR A 12 2.29 3.66 -15.87
CA THR A 12 2.48 4.78 -16.81
C THR A 12 1.27 5.08 -17.70
N THR A 13 0.29 4.19 -17.84
CA THR A 13 -0.77 4.33 -18.86
C THR A 13 -2.12 4.89 -18.38
N ASN A 14 -2.15 5.89 -17.49
CA ASN A 14 -3.31 6.78 -17.15
C ASN A 14 -3.96 6.71 -15.75
N GLU A 15 -3.34 6.14 -14.71
CA GLU A 15 -3.90 6.31 -13.35
C GLU A 15 -3.47 7.64 -12.72
N LEU A 16 -4.35 8.65 -12.80
CA LEU A 16 -4.20 9.87 -12.00
C LEU A 16 -4.32 9.50 -10.51
N PHE A 17 -3.18 9.45 -9.83
CA PHE A 17 -3.07 9.35 -8.38
C PHE A 17 -3.00 10.74 -7.76
N THR A 18 -3.64 10.89 -6.60
CA THR A 18 -3.45 12.11 -5.81
C THR A 18 -2.01 12.17 -5.26
N PRO A 19 -1.50 13.35 -4.88
CA PRO A 19 -0.17 13.47 -4.28
C PRO A 19 0.03 12.55 -3.08
N LEU A 20 -1.01 12.38 -2.25
CA LEU A 20 -0.98 11.47 -1.11
C LEU A 20 -0.88 10.00 -1.52
N GLN A 21 -1.61 9.59 -2.57
CA GLN A 21 -1.53 8.22 -3.10
C GLN A 21 -0.15 7.93 -3.67
N ASN A 22 0.44 8.87 -4.40
CA ASN A 22 1.82 8.77 -4.89
C ASN A 22 2.82 8.62 -3.73
N ASN A 23 2.67 9.42 -2.67
CA ASN A 23 3.54 9.32 -1.51
C ASN A 23 3.39 7.98 -0.77
N LEU A 24 2.16 7.46 -0.68
CA LEU A 24 1.90 6.13 -0.11
C LEU A 24 2.63 5.02 -0.88
N VAL A 25 2.54 5.04 -2.20
CA VAL A 25 3.21 4.06 -3.07
C VAL A 25 4.74 4.16 -2.92
N LYS A 26 5.31 5.37 -3.02
CA LYS A 26 6.76 5.61 -2.86
C LYS A 26 7.30 5.12 -1.51
N ILE A 27 6.53 5.33 -0.43
CA ILE A 27 6.93 4.87 0.90
C ILE A 27 6.95 3.35 1.01
N LEU A 28 5.94 2.68 0.45
CA LEU A 28 5.84 1.23 0.45
C LEU A 28 6.90 0.59 -0.47
N GLU A 29 7.27 1.26 -1.55
CA GLU A 29 8.37 0.89 -2.43
C GLU A 29 9.71 0.96 -1.70
N LYS A 30 9.97 2.06 -0.98
CA LYS A 30 11.23 2.27 -0.26
C LYS A 30 11.35 1.44 1.02
N SER A 31 10.27 1.33 1.80
CA SER A 31 10.30 0.75 3.16
C SER A 31 9.82 -0.70 3.21
N GLY A 32 9.25 -1.20 2.10
CA GLY A 32 8.56 -2.47 2.07
C GLY A 32 7.20 -2.43 2.77
N PRO A 33 6.68 -3.59 3.20
CA PRO A 33 5.34 -3.68 3.76
C PRO A 33 5.18 -2.98 5.11
N LEU A 34 4.15 -2.13 5.22
CA LEU A 34 3.92 -1.34 6.43
C LEU A 34 2.48 -1.47 6.95
N THR A 35 2.34 -1.32 8.26
CA THR A 35 1.04 -1.18 8.90
C THR A 35 0.48 0.22 8.72
N ARG A 36 -0.85 0.36 8.83
CA ARG A 36 -1.50 1.69 8.82
C ARG A 36 -0.89 2.67 9.82
N ASN A 37 -0.55 2.21 11.02
CA ASN A 37 0.03 3.08 12.05
C ASN A 37 1.44 3.56 11.67
N GLN A 38 2.25 2.72 10.99
CA GLN A 38 3.55 3.14 10.48
C GLN A 38 3.40 4.17 9.36
N LEU A 39 2.47 3.95 8.43
CA LEU A 39 2.17 4.90 7.35
C LEU A 39 1.72 6.27 7.90
N VAL A 40 0.89 6.28 8.93
CA VAL A 40 0.48 7.52 9.63
C VAL A 40 1.70 8.26 10.20
N LYS A 41 2.61 7.54 10.87
CA LYS A 41 3.81 8.14 11.46
C LYS A 41 4.76 8.72 10.41
N GLN A 42 4.88 8.05 9.26
CA GLN A 42 5.78 8.50 8.19
C GLN A 42 5.21 9.64 7.35
N LEU A 43 3.90 9.66 7.11
CA LEU A 43 3.24 10.67 6.28
C LEU A 43 2.71 11.87 7.06
N GLY A 44 2.57 11.78 8.38
CA GLY A 44 1.95 12.82 9.20
C GLY A 44 0.46 13.03 8.92
N THR A 45 -0.16 12.11 8.19
CA THR A 45 -1.56 12.22 7.74
C THR A 45 -2.52 11.45 8.65
N PRO A 46 -3.78 11.90 8.82
CA PRO A 46 -4.75 11.23 9.67
C PRO A 46 -5.00 9.76 9.29
N ARG A 47 -5.26 8.94 10.31
CA ARG A 47 -5.41 7.48 10.20
C ARG A 47 -6.57 7.06 9.30
N THR A 48 -7.68 7.78 9.33
CA THR A 48 -8.84 7.55 8.46
C THR A 48 -8.51 7.86 7.00
N THR A 49 -7.90 9.02 6.75
CA THR A 49 -7.43 9.42 5.41
C THR A 49 -6.47 8.41 4.80
N ILE A 50 -5.52 7.88 5.58
CA ILE A 50 -4.65 6.80 5.11
C ILE A 50 -5.44 5.56 4.75
N TYR A 51 -6.37 5.14 5.60
CA TYR A 51 -7.19 3.95 5.35
C TYR A 51 -8.02 4.07 4.08
N ASP A 52 -8.65 5.22 3.85
CA ASP A 52 -9.48 5.46 2.68
C ASP A 52 -8.65 5.42 1.39
N ASN A 53 -7.45 5.99 1.40
CA ASN A 53 -6.55 5.95 0.25
C ASN A 53 -5.98 4.55 0.00
N LEU A 54 -5.63 3.80 1.05
CA LEU A 54 -5.20 2.40 0.92
C LEU A 54 -6.31 1.54 0.30
N LEU A 55 -7.58 1.72 0.70
CA LEU A 55 -8.70 1.02 0.09
C LEU A 55 -8.90 1.39 -1.38
N LYS A 56 -8.76 2.68 -1.75
CA LYS A 56 -8.84 3.12 -3.15
C LYS A 56 -7.74 2.47 -3.99
N LEU A 57 -6.50 2.46 -3.49
CA LEU A 57 -5.36 1.82 -4.15
C LEU A 57 -5.51 0.29 -4.23
N GLN A 58 -6.10 -0.34 -3.22
CA GLN A 58 -6.42 -1.77 -3.25
C GLN A 58 -7.43 -2.10 -4.34
N LYS A 59 -8.49 -1.29 -4.48
CA LYS A 59 -9.50 -1.47 -5.54
C LYS A 59 -8.89 -1.35 -6.94
N ARG A 60 -7.90 -0.48 -7.10
CA ARG A 60 -7.09 -0.32 -8.31
C ARG A 60 -6.01 -1.41 -8.50
N ARG A 61 -5.95 -2.40 -7.59
CA ARG A 61 -4.99 -3.51 -7.61
C ARG A 61 -3.52 -3.06 -7.53
N VAL A 62 -3.26 -1.88 -6.99
CA VAL A 62 -1.90 -1.36 -6.74
C VAL A 62 -1.33 -1.94 -5.43
N LEU A 63 -2.19 -2.11 -4.42
CA LEU A 63 -1.82 -2.58 -3.10
C LEU A 63 -2.58 -3.84 -2.69
N GLU A 64 -1.94 -4.65 -1.87
CA GLU A 64 -2.55 -5.79 -1.20
C GLU A 64 -2.38 -5.69 0.32
N LYS A 65 -3.42 -6.11 1.04
CA LYS A 65 -3.37 -6.28 2.49
C LYS A 65 -3.11 -7.74 2.84
N TYR A 66 -2.27 -7.98 3.82
CA TYR A 66 -2.09 -9.31 4.40
C TYR A 66 -1.93 -9.21 5.91
N THR A 67 -2.25 -10.30 6.59
CA THR A 67 -2.08 -10.43 8.04
C THR A 67 -0.85 -11.26 8.33
N ARG A 68 -0.08 -10.86 9.34
CA ARG A 68 0.99 -11.69 9.90
C ARG A 68 0.59 -12.12 11.29
N SER A 69 0.33 -13.42 11.47
CA SER A 69 0.16 -13.98 12.81
C SER A 69 1.49 -13.92 13.54
N ASN A 70 1.51 -13.35 14.73
CA ASN A 70 2.70 -13.27 15.58
C ASN A 70 2.68 -14.32 16.71
N GLY A 71 1.75 -15.28 16.66
CA GLY A 71 1.56 -16.31 17.70
C GLY A 71 1.07 -15.76 19.04
N LYS A 72 0.77 -14.46 19.16
CA LYS A 72 0.28 -13.85 20.39
C LYS A 72 -1.24 -13.73 20.37
N ARG A 73 -1.85 -13.82 21.56
CA ARG A 73 -3.29 -13.60 21.74
C ARG A 73 -3.66 -12.16 21.37
N GLY A 74 -4.66 -12.00 20.51
CA GLY A 74 -5.18 -10.68 20.09
C GLY A 74 -5.39 -10.58 18.58
N ARG A 75 -5.79 -9.39 18.12
CA ARG A 75 -6.02 -9.13 16.70
C ARG A 75 -4.68 -9.09 15.95
N PRO A 76 -4.49 -9.88 14.89
CA PRO A 76 -3.25 -9.87 14.12
C PRO A 76 -3.03 -8.51 13.45
N LEU A 77 -1.75 -8.16 13.27
CA LEU A 77 -1.38 -6.94 12.57
C LEU A 77 -1.65 -7.08 11.07
N VAL A 78 -2.17 -6.00 10.50
CA VAL A 78 -2.45 -5.88 9.06
C VAL A 78 -1.36 -5.04 8.43
N PHE A 79 -0.69 -5.62 7.44
CA PHE A 79 0.33 -4.99 6.62
C PHE A 79 -0.21 -4.74 5.22
N TRP A 80 0.31 -3.69 4.60
CA TRP A 80 0.03 -3.30 3.23
C TRP A 80 1.32 -3.40 2.43
N LYS A 81 1.28 -4.01 1.26
CA LYS A 81 2.40 -4.13 0.32
C LYS A 81 1.98 -3.73 -1.08
N LEU A 82 2.96 -3.38 -1.91
CA LEU A 82 2.77 -3.30 -3.35
C LEU A 82 2.46 -4.70 -3.91
N LYS A 83 1.56 -4.75 -4.89
CA LYS A 83 1.16 -5.98 -5.57
C LYS A 83 2.22 -6.44 -6.57
#